data_AF-A0A7X0P9K6-F1
#
_entry.id   AF-A0A7X0P9K6-F1
#
_cell.length_a   1.000
_cell.length_b   1.000
_cell.length_c   1.000
_cell.angle_alpha   90.00
_cell.angle_beta   90.00
_cell.angle_gamma   90.00
#
_symmetry.space_group_name_H-M   'P 1'
#
loop_
_entity.id
_entity.type
_entity.pdbx_description
1 polymer ?
#
loop_
_entity_poly.entity_id
_entity_poly.type
_entity_poly.pdbx_seq_one_letter_code
_entity_poly.pdbx_strand_id
1 'polypeptide(L)'
;MTARKALPAIDTERCTGCGWCIGVCPPHVLSLQVQGPQSWGPKRSTLHDEAGCTGCALCAVRCPFDAIRMVRIGLAQTTHGIAKKETQ
;
A
#
# COMPACT_ATOMS: atom_id res chain seq x y z
N MET A 1 5.32 21.33 -1.23
CA MET A 1 3.84 21.41 -1.17
C MET A 1 3.27 20.02 -1.47
N THR A 2 3.14 19.15 -0.48
CA THR A 2 2.42 17.88 -0.65
C THR A 2 0.92 18.16 -0.58
N ALA A 3 0.29 18.18 -1.75
CA ALA A 3 -1.16 18.35 -1.87
C ALA A 3 -1.89 17.33 -0.99
N ARG A 4 -3.00 17.74 -0.38
CA ARG A 4 -3.93 16.89 0.39
C ARG A 4 -4.52 15.82 -0.53
N LYS A 5 -3.80 14.73 -0.75
CA LYS A 5 -4.16 13.64 -1.67
C LYS A 5 -4.42 12.36 -0.89
N ALA A 6 -5.30 11.52 -1.42
CA ALA A 6 -5.51 10.19 -0.86
C ALA A 6 -4.33 9.29 -1.24
N LEU A 7 -3.81 8.52 -0.28
CA LEU A 7 -2.77 7.53 -0.51
C LEU A 7 -3.37 6.12 -0.45
N PRO A 8 -2.79 5.16 -1.20
CA PRO A 8 -3.19 3.77 -1.13
C PRO A 8 -2.76 3.14 0.20
N ALA A 9 -3.72 2.80 1.05
CA ALA A 9 -3.54 1.89 2.17
C ALA A 9 -3.67 0.44 1.67
N ILE A 10 -2.63 -0.36 1.91
CA ILE A 10 -2.54 -1.74 1.43
C ILE A 10 -2.79 -2.67 2.60
N ASP A 11 -3.76 -3.55 2.43
CA ASP A 11 -4.09 -4.61 3.37
C ASP A 11 -3.16 -5.81 3.11
N THR A 12 -2.24 -6.06 4.04
CA THR A 12 -1.25 -7.12 3.91
C THR A 12 -1.82 -8.53 4.04
N GLU A 13 -3.01 -8.69 4.63
CA GLU A 13 -3.69 -9.98 4.75
C GLU A 13 -4.30 -10.37 3.40
N ARG A 14 -4.95 -9.41 2.73
CA ARG A 14 -5.56 -9.63 1.40
C ARG A 14 -4.58 -9.52 0.23
N CYS A 15 -3.52 -8.73 0.37
CA CYS A 15 -2.60 -8.46 -0.73
C CYS A 15 -1.78 -9.71 -1.06
N THR A 16 -2.07 -10.40 -2.16
CA THR A 16 -1.34 -11.62 -2.56
C THR A 16 0.07 -11.39 -3.08
N GLY A 17 0.47 -10.13 -3.35
CA GLY A 17 1.75 -9.81 -3.97
C GLY A 17 1.79 -10.00 -5.48
N CYS A 18 0.62 -10.04 -6.14
CA CYS A 18 0.49 -10.24 -7.59
C CYS A 18 1.17 -9.18 -8.47
N GLY A 19 1.44 -7.98 -7.94
CA GLY A 19 2.18 -6.92 -8.66
C GLY A 19 1.38 -6.08 -9.66
N TRP A 20 0.08 -6.35 -9.85
CA TRP A 20 -0.79 -5.56 -10.75
C TRP A 20 -0.80 -4.06 -10.44
N CYS A 21 -0.76 -3.71 -9.15
CA CYS A 21 -0.73 -2.33 -8.69
C CYS A 21 0.56 -1.59 -9.09
N ILE A 22 1.68 -2.29 -9.27
CA ILE A 22 2.95 -1.71 -9.70
C ILE A 22 2.90 -1.43 -11.20
N GLY A 23 2.38 -2.37 -11.99
CA GLY A 23 2.29 -2.22 -13.45
C GLY A 23 1.34 -1.12 -13.89
N VAL A 24 0.27 -0.87 -13.14
CA VAL A 24 -0.70 0.20 -13.44
C VAL A 24 -0.29 1.57 -12.92
N CYS A 25 0.75 1.67 -12.09
CA CYS A 25 1.13 2.91 -11.43
C CYS A 25 2.09 3.72 -12.32
N PRO A 26 1.66 4.83 -12.95
CA PRO A 26 2.53 5.59 -13.85
C PRO A 26 3.80 6.15 -13.18
N PRO A 27 3.76 6.67 -11.93
CA PRO A 27 4.98 7.12 -11.26
C PRO A 27 5.77 5.98 -10.60
N HIS A 28 5.35 4.72 -10.72
CA HIS A 28 6.04 3.56 -10.14
C HIS A 28 6.38 3.69 -8.65
N VAL A 29 5.47 4.27 -7.86
CA VAL A 29 5.67 4.53 -6.42
C VAL A 29 5.39 3.30 -5.52
N LEU A 30 4.93 2.20 -6.10
CA LEU A 30 4.59 0.95 -5.41
C LEU A 30 5.68 -0.09 -5.65
N SER A 31 6.01 -0.87 -4.63
CA SER A 31 6.97 -1.98 -4.70
C SER A 31 6.43 -3.23 -4.01
N LEU A 32 7.01 -4.40 -4.31
CA LEU A 32 6.74 -5.65 -3.59
C LEU A 32 7.85 -5.87 -2.58
N GLN A 33 7.47 -6.11 -1.32
CA GLN A 33 8.39 -6.46 -0.24
C GLN A 33 8.05 -7.85 0.29
N VAL A 34 9.08 -8.65 0.54
CA VAL A 34 8.92 -9.93 1.22
C VAL A 34 8.59 -9.66 2.67
N GLN A 35 7.52 -10.27 3.18
CA GLN A 35 7.16 -10.18 4.58
C GLN A 35 7.84 -11.32 5.34
N GLY A 36 8.53 -10.99 6.44
CA GLY A 36 9.19 -11.93 7.34
C GLY A 36 10.72 -11.84 7.33
N PRO A 37 11.39 -12.59 8.23
CA PRO A 37 12.85 -12.55 8.41
C PRO A 37 13.64 -13.31 7.33
N GLN A 38 12.93 -14.06 6.48
CA GLN A 38 13.50 -14.93 5.46
C GLN A 38 13.41 -14.29 4.07
N SER A 39 14.41 -14.51 3.22
CA SER A 39 14.46 -14.02 1.84
C SER A 39 13.43 -14.66 0.90
N TRP A 40 12.67 -15.65 1.38
CA TRP A 40 11.64 -16.36 0.65
C TRP A 40 10.34 -16.36 1.45
N GLY A 41 9.29 -15.72 0.94
CA GLY A 41 8.04 -15.56 1.69
C GLY A 41 6.97 -14.82 0.91
N PRO A 42 5.77 -14.62 1.50
CA PRO A 42 4.69 -13.89 0.86
C PRO A 42 5.13 -12.46 0.59
N LYS A 43 5.11 -12.07 -0.69
CA LYS A 43 5.36 -10.70 -1.12
C LYS A 43 4.08 -9.89 -0.91
N ARG A 44 4.20 -8.70 -0.33
CA ARG A 44 3.12 -7.72 -0.16
C ARG A 44 3.50 -6.42 -0.83
N SER A 45 2.51 -5.75 -1.40
CA SER A 45 2.71 -4.43 -1.97
C SER A 45 2.90 -3.42 -0.86
N THR A 46 3.82 -2.49 -1.06
CA THR A 46 4.04 -1.33 -0.19
C THR A 46 4.17 -0.07 -1.05
N LEU A 47 3.75 1.06 -0.50
CA LEU A 47 4.02 2.37 -1.07
C LEU A 47 5.41 2.80 -0.57
N HIS A 48 6.38 2.91 -1.48
CA HIS A 48 7.74 3.35 -1.12
C HIS A 48 7.93 4.86 -1.27
N ASP A 49 7.15 5.49 -2.17
CA ASP A 49 7.20 6.93 -2.41
C ASP A 49 5.81 7.59 -2.32
N GLU A 50 5.53 8.15 -1.13
CA GLU A 50 4.31 8.91 -0.86
C GLU A 50 4.31 10.29 -1.57
N ALA A 51 5.49 10.86 -1.80
CA ALA A 51 5.64 12.17 -2.41
C ALA A 51 5.29 12.11 -3.90
N GLY A 52 5.77 11.10 -4.63
CA GLY A 52 5.47 10.84 -6.03
C GLY A 52 4.05 10.30 -6.30
N CYS A 53 3.36 9.79 -5.28
CA CYS A 53 1.99 9.33 -5.44
C CYS A 53 1.06 10.48 -5.85
N THR A 54 0.31 10.33 -6.94
CA THR A 54 -0.64 11.35 -7.42
C THR A 54 -2.02 11.23 -6.80
N GLY A 55 -2.32 10.11 -6.11
CA GLY A 55 -3.65 9.80 -5.60
C GLY A 55 -4.66 9.40 -6.68
N CYS A 56 -4.21 9.00 -7.88
CA CYS A 56 -5.06 8.63 -9.01
C CYS A 56 -5.95 7.37 -8.82
N ALA A 57 -5.77 6.61 -7.73
CA ALA A 57 -6.54 5.42 -7.37
C ALA A 57 -6.50 4.23 -8.36
N LEU A 58 -5.70 4.27 -9.43
CA LEU A 58 -5.59 3.19 -10.41
C LEU A 58 -5.16 1.84 -9.79
N CYS A 59 -4.28 1.88 -8.79
CA CYS A 59 -3.84 0.68 -8.07
C CYS A 59 -4.99 0.00 -7.32
N ALA A 60 -5.92 0.78 -6.74
CA ALA A 60 -7.09 0.26 -6.06
C ALA A 60 -8.08 -0.38 -7.04
N VAL A 61 -8.35 0.30 -8.16
CA VAL A 61 -9.26 -0.22 -9.21
C VAL A 61 -8.71 -1.48 -9.85
N ARG A 62 -7.38 -1.56 -10.06
CA ARG A 62 -6.77 -2.71 -10.73
C ARG A 62 -6.58 -3.92 -9.81
N CYS A 63 -6.68 -3.76 -8.50
CA CYS A 63 -6.46 -4.86 -7.56
C CYS A 63 -7.61 -5.87 -7.63
N PRO A 64 -7.39 -7.11 -8.10
CA PRO A 64 -8.46 -8.11 -8.20
C PRO A 64 -8.88 -8.67 -6.84
N PHE A 65 -8.06 -8.45 -5.79
CA PHE A 65 -8.30 -8.91 -4.43
C PHE A 65 -8.86 -7.82 -3.52
N ASP A 66 -9.13 -6.62 -4.08
CA ASP A 66 -9.61 -5.45 -3.34
C ASP A 66 -8.78 -5.15 -2.07
N ALA A 67 -7.47 -5.38 -2.17
CA ALA A 67 -6.51 -5.26 -1.07
C ALA A 67 -5.97 -3.83 -0.89
N ILE A 68 -6.40 -2.88 -1.73
CA ILE A 68 -5.91 -1.50 -1.72
C ILE A 68 -7.09 -0.55 -1.55
N ARG A 69 -7.05 0.29 -0.52
CA ARG A 69 -8.06 1.31 -0.24
C ARG A 69 -7.43 2.70 -0.27
N MET A 70 -8.08 3.65 -0.91
CA MET A 70 -7.60 5.03 -0.95
C MET A 70 -8.06 5.77 0.30
N VAL A 71 -7.12 6.21 1.13
CA VAL A 71 -7.39 6.93 2.38
C VAL A 71 -6.76 8.30 2.35
N ARG A 72 -7.45 9.32 2.88
CA ARG A 72 -6.87 10.65 3.05
C ARG A 72 -6.01 10.63 4.30
N ILE A 73 -4.69 10.59 4.14
CA ILE A 73 -3.77 10.62 5.27
C ILE A 73 -3.68 12.07 5.76
N GLY A 74 -4.44 12.40 6.80
CA GLY A 74 -4.23 13.58 7.63
C GLY A 74 -3.55 13.16 8.91
N LEU A 75 -2.20 13.14 8.92
CA LEU A 75 -1.33 12.62 9.97
C LEU A 75 -1.53 11.13 10.35
N ALA A 76 -0.44 10.36 10.20
CA ALA A 76 -0.17 9.04 10.78
C ALA A 76 -1.06 7.87 10.34
N GLN A 77 -0.53 6.92 9.55
CA GLN A 77 -0.88 5.49 9.58
C GLN A 77 0.25 4.67 8.91
N THR A 78 1.23 4.22 9.70
CA THR A 78 2.26 3.26 9.29
C THR A 78 1.59 1.90 9.13
N THR A 79 1.37 1.43 7.90
CA THR A 79 0.85 0.08 7.62
C THR A 79 1.91 -0.97 7.95
N HIS A 80 2.00 -1.34 9.23
CA HIS A 80 2.71 -2.53 9.70
C HIS A 80 1.94 -3.12 10.88
N GLY A 81 1.03 -4.05 10.58
CA GLY A 81 0.33 -4.84 11.59
C GLY A 81 -0.87 -4.13 12.21
N ILE A 82 -2.06 -4.58 11.82
CA ILE A 82 -3.24 -4.49 12.67
C ILE A 82 -3.09 -5.55 13.79
N ALA A 83 -2.00 -5.46 14.55
CA ALA A 83 -1.72 -6.28 15.71
C ALA A 83 -1.14 -5.39 16.82
N LYS A 84 -2.07 -5.01 17.70
CA LYS A 84 -1.90 -4.62 19.11
C LYS A 84 -1.89 -3.13 19.46
N LYS A 85 -2.93 -2.81 20.24
CA LYS A 85 -3.02 -1.86 21.36
C LYS A 85 -3.10 -0.38 21.04
N GLU A 86 -4.34 0.10 20.99
CA GLU A 86 -4.76 1.22 21.84
C GLU A 86 -6.04 0.77 22.55
N THR A 87 -5.84 -0.10 23.56
CA THR A 87 -6.83 -0.42 24.59
C THR A 87 -6.74 0.68 25.62
N GLN A 88 -7.82 1.43 25.76
CA GLN A 88 -8.12 2.19 26.97
C GLN A 88 -8.34 1.24 28.14
#